data_AF-A0A453HVH7-F1
#
_entry.id   AF-A0A453HVH7-F1
#
_cell.length_a   1.000
_cell.length_b   1.000
_cell.length_c   1.000
_cell.angle_alpha   90.00
_cell.angle_beta   90.00
_cell.angle_gamma   90.00
#
_symmetry.space_group_name_H-M   'P 1'
#
loop_
_entity.id
_entity.type
_entity.pdbx_description
1 polymer ?
#
loop_
_entity_poly.entity_id
_entity_poly.type
_entity_poly.pdbx_seq_one_letter_code
_entity_poly.pdbx_strand_id
1 'polypeptide(L)'
;TTARLLGLAQRHTAPAEARLVGALHPERGRPRRREADHVPGGRRPCAAETYLVTRLAFILLLSLGVGSPWICRLLAVLIYVVLLMPDFIRVGYYYFFSSQVLRSVVYGNQPRNMLDLYIPTDRSKPNPVVVFVIGGAWIIG
;
A
#
# COMPACT_ATOMS: atom_id res chain seq x y z
N THR A 1 -29.22 -64.65 -1.47
CA THR A 1 -27.91 -65.30 -1.33
C THR A 1 -26.92 -64.27 -0.80
N THR A 2 -27.00 -63.97 0.50
CA THR A 2 -26.06 -64.41 1.57
C THR A 2 -24.71 -63.68 1.58
N ALA A 3 -24.62 -62.58 2.33
CA ALA A 3 -23.37 -62.11 2.95
C ALA A 3 -23.68 -61.19 4.15
N ARG A 4 -24.51 -61.71 5.07
CA ARG A 4 -24.51 -61.34 6.48
C ARG A 4 -23.53 -62.33 7.12
N LEU A 5 -22.65 -61.89 8.01
CA LEU A 5 -21.64 -62.65 8.80
C LEU A 5 -20.19 -62.45 8.33
N LEU A 6 -19.50 -61.44 8.88
CA LEU A 6 -18.22 -61.63 9.58
C LEU A 6 -17.79 -60.28 10.17
N GLY A 7 -18.09 -60.06 11.44
CA GLY A 7 -17.67 -58.86 12.16
C GLY A 7 -17.96 -58.91 13.67
N LEU A 8 -18.34 -60.08 14.18
CA LEU A 8 -18.55 -60.35 15.60
C LEU A 8 -17.54 -61.41 16.04
N ALA A 9 -16.29 -60.98 16.25
CA ALA A 9 -15.34 -61.72 17.07
C ALA A 9 -14.21 -60.77 17.47
N GLN A 10 -13.89 -60.75 18.76
CA GLN A 10 -12.80 -60.03 19.44
C GLN A 10 -13.17 -58.66 20.04
N ARG A 11 -13.59 -58.71 21.32
CA ARG A 11 -12.75 -58.27 22.44
C ARG A 11 -13.38 -58.68 23.78
N HIS A 12 -12.83 -59.77 24.29
CA HIS A 12 -12.68 -60.21 25.68
C HIS A 12 -13.39 -59.42 26.81
N THR A 13 -14.32 -60.12 27.45
CA THR A 13 -14.55 -60.27 28.91
C THR A 13 -13.23 -60.48 29.69
N ALA A 14 -12.96 -60.07 30.94
CA ALA A 14 -13.71 -59.81 32.19
C ALA A 14 -12.78 -59.07 33.21
N PRO A 15 -12.98 -59.11 34.56
CA PRO A 15 -13.89 -58.27 35.36
C PRO A 15 -13.19 -57.49 36.50
N ALA A 16 -14.00 -56.71 37.23
CA ALA A 16 -13.65 -55.95 38.43
C ALA A 16 -13.65 -56.84 39.70
N GLU A 17 -12.65 -56.66 40.58
CA GLU A 17 -12.69 -56.78 42.05
C GLU A 17 -11.44 -56.06 42.59
N ALA A 18 -11.58 -54.91 43.26
CA ALA A 18 -11.79 -54.74 44.70
C ALA A 18 -10.47 -54.50 45.45
N ARG A 19 -10.38 -53.26 45.98
CA ARG A 19 -9.86 -52.89 47.30
C ARG A 19 -8.69 -53.71 47.86
N LEU A 20 -7.52 -53.07 47.95
CA LEU A 20 -6.74 -53.15 49.18
C LEU A 20 -5.79 -51.94 49.30
N VAL A 21 -5.85 -51.26 50.46
CA VAL A 21 -4.80 -50.41 51.06
C VAL A 21 -4.58 -49.03 50.39
N GLY A 22 -4.91 -47.86 50.98
CA GLY A 22 -5.01 -47.52 52.39
C GLY A 22 -3.66 -47.17 53.00
N ALA A 23 -2.99 -46.10 52.54
CA ALA A 23 -1.94 -45.42 53.30
C ALA A 23 -1.54 -44.05 52.71
N LEU A 24 -1.69 -43.01 53.54
CA LEU A 24 -0.89 -41.77 53.60
C LEU A 24 -1.25 -40.60 52.65
N HIS A 25 -2.11 -39.72 53.17
CA HIS A 25 -2.01 -38.26 53.04
C HIS A 25 -1.37 -37.76 54.36
N PRO A 26 -0.67 -36.60 54.51
CA PRO A 26 -0.75 -35.39 53.66
C PRO A 26 0.60 -34.71 53.37
N GLU A 27 0.67 -33.81 52.39
CA GLU A 27 1.44 -32.57 52.53
C GLU A 27 0.73 -31.48 51.72
N ARG A 28 0.01 -30.63 52.45
CA ARG A 28 -0.66 -29.43 51.95
C ARG A 28 0.38 -28.31 51.85
N GLY A 29 0.97 -28.13 50.67
CA GLY A 29 1.67 -26.90 50.30
C GLY A 29 0.80 -26.03 49.38
N ARG A 30 0.14 -25.01 49.91
CA ARG A 30 -0.51 -23.93 49.16
C ARG A 30 0.12 -22.59 49.61
N PRO A 31 -0.03 -21.50 48.86
CA PRO A 31 0.49 -21.18 47.54
C PRO A 31 1.57 -20.09 47.64
N ARG A 32 2.57 -20.05 46.75
CA ARG A 32 3.41 -18.85 46.59
C ARG A 32 3.02 -18.12 45.31
N ARG A 33 1.89 -17.41 45.39
CA ARG A 33 1.47 -16.40 44.40
C ARG A 33 2.50 -15.26 44.48
N ARG A 34 3.55 -15.34 43.66
CA ARG A 34 4.43 -14.20 43.40
C ARG A 34 3.74 -13.34 42.35
N GLU A 35 3.03 -12.36 42.87
CA GLU A 35 2.53 -11.22 42.13
C GLU A 35 3.60 -10.14 42.22
N ALA A 36 4.44 -10.06 41.19
CA ALA A 36 5.25 -8.90 40.81
C ALA A 36 6.12 -9.32 39.64
N ASP A 37 5.65 -9.05 38.43
CA ASP A 37 6.51 -8.55 37.35
C ASP A 37 5.62 -7.66 36.49
N HIS A 38 5.26 -6.51 37.07
CA HIS A 38 4.89 -5.34 36.30
C HIS A 38 6.17 -4.87 35.61
N VAL A 39 6.51 -5.46 34.46
CA VAL A 39 7.62 -5.01 33.62
C VAL A 39 7.16 -3.70 32.97
N PRO A 40 7.68 -2.53 33.38
CA PRO A 40 7.29 -1.28 32.78
C PRO A 40 7.99 -1.16 31.44
N GLY A 41 7.21 -0.96 30.38
CA GLY A 41 7.72 -0.45 29.12
C GLY A 41 8.75 -1.34 28.45
N GLY A 42 8.38 -2.57 28.12
CA GLY A 42 9.03 -3.27 27.02
C GLY A 42 8.89 -2.38 25.78
N ARG A 43 9.98 -1.73 25.35
CA ARG A 43 10.09 -1.15 24.01
C ARG A 43 9.98 -2.31 23.04
N ARG A 44 8.75 -2.74 22.76
CA ARG A 44 8.45 -3.58 21.61
C ARG A 44 9.01 -2.82 20.42
N PRO A 45 9.82 -3.44 19.56
CA PRO A 45 10.30 -2.77 18.38
C PRO A 45 9.06 -2.24 17.65
N CYS A 46 8.90 -0.92 17.57
CA CYS A 46 7.70 -0.29 17.01
C CYS A 46 7.39 -0.81 15.59
N ALA A 47 8.41 -1.38 14.93
CA ALA A 47 8.38 -2.09 13.67
C ALA A 47 7.49 -3.35 13.67
N ALA A 48 7.48 -4.15 14.74
CA ALA A 48 6.73 -5.41 14.76
C ALA A 48 5.21 -5.17 14.80
N GLU A 49 4.78 -4.15 15.54
CA GLU A 49 3.37 -3.75 15.63
C GLU A 49 2.92 -3.01 14.37
N THR A 50 3.77 -2.15 13.78
CA THR A 50 3.46 -1.52 12.47
C THR A 50 3.40 -2.55 11.34
N TYR A 51 4.29 -3.54 11.31
CA TYR A 51 4.22 -4.62 10.32
C TYR A 51 2.92 -5.43 10.45
N LEU A 52 2.49 -5.70 11.68
CA LEU A 52 1.26 -6.44 11.93
C LEU A 52 0.02 -5.63 11.51
N VAL A 53 -0.04 -4.35 11.83
CA VAL A 53 -1.14 -3.45 11.45
C VAL A 53 -1.18 -3.21 9.93
N THR A 54 -0.04 -2.94 9.29
CA THR A 54 0.02 -2.77 7.82
C THR A 54 -0.36 -4.04 7.08
N ARG A 55 0.09 -5.21 7.57
CA ARG A 55 -0.30 -6.51 7.01
C ARG A 55 -1.80 -6.77 7.18
N LEU A 56 -2.37 -6.45 8.35
CA LEU A 56 -3.80 -6.60 8.59
C LEU A 56 -4.62 -5.65 7.72
N ALA A 57 -4.21 -4.39 7.61
CA ALA A 57 -4.85 -3.38 6.75
C ALA A 57 -4.79 -3.79 5.27
N PHE A 58 -3.66 -4.33 4.83
CA PHE A 58 -3.51 -4.88 3.48
C PHE A 58 -4.45 -6.08 3.27
N ILE A 59 -4.48 -7.05 4.19
CA ILE A 59 -5.38 -8.22 4.11
C ILE A 59 -6.84 -7.77 4.12
N LEU A 60 -7.21 -6.75 4.91
CA LEU A 60 -8.56 -6.20 4.94
C LEU A 60 -8.91 -5.54 3.58
N LEU A 61 -7.97 -4.80 3.00
CA LEU A 61 -8.10 -4.18 1.68
C LEU A 61 -8.27 -5.24 0.58
N LEU A 62 -7.55 -6.37 0.68
CA LEU A 62 -7.73 -7.52 -0.20
C LEU A 62 -9.06 -8.26 0.07
N SER A 63 -9.52 -8.30 1.33
CA SER A 63 -10.75 -8.99 1.73
C SER A 63 -12.02 -8.20 1.40
N LEU A 64 -11.93 -6.89 1.18
CA LEU A 64 -13.04 -6.00 0.81
C LEU A 64 -13.52 -6.20 -0.65
N GLY A 65 -13.09 -7.27 -1.33
CA GLY A 65 -13.55 -7.59 -2.69
C GLY A 65 -12.89 -6.75 -3.79
N VAL A 66 -11.83 -6.00 -3.46
CA VAL A 66 -10.91 -5.38 -4.43
C VAL A 66 -9.97 -6.48 -4.94
N GLY A 67 -10.56 -7.50 -5.57
CA GLY A 67 -9.85 -8.67 -6.05
C GLY A 67 -8.68 -8.24 -6.92
N SER A 68 -7.57 -8.98 -6.80
CA SER A 68 -6.35 -8.93 -7.62
C SER A 68 -6.42 -8.13 -8.94
N PRO A 69 -7.41 -8.32 -9.86
CA PRO A 69 -7.56 -7.47 -11.05
C PRO A 69 -7.59 -5.95 -10.81
N TRP A 70 -8.20 -5.45 -9.74
CA TRP A 70 -8.22 -4.01 -9.44
C TRP A 70 -6.86 -3.49 -9.03
N ILE A 71 -6.12 -4.27 -8.24
CA ILE A 71 -4.75 -3.96 -7.84
C ILE A 71 -3.82 -4.00 -9.06
N CYS A 72 -3.97 -5.01 -9.93
CA CYS A 72 -3.24 -5.10 -11.19
C CYS A 72 -3.54 -3.92 -12.12
N ARG A 73 -4.80 -3.45 -12.21
CA ARG A 73 -5.18 -2.27 -13.00
C ARG A 73 -4.58 -0.99 -12.42
N LEU A 74 -4.64 -0.78 -11.11
CA LEU A 74 -3.99 0.36 -10.46
C LEU A 74 -2.47 0.33 -10.65
N LEU A 75 -1.86 -0.84 -10.53
CA LEU A 75 -0.43 -1.02 -10.78
C LEU A 75 -0.08 -0.74 -12.24
N ALA A 76 -0.89 -1.20 -13.20
CA ALA A 76 -0.71 -0.92 -14.61
C ALA A 76 -0.79 0.59 -14.91
N VAL A 77 -1.72 1.32 -14.28
CA VAL A 77 -1.81 2.78 -14.39
C VAL A 77 -0.58 3.45 -13.77
N LEU A 78 -0.11 2.99 -12.60
CA LEU A 78 1.10 3.53 -11.99
C LEU A 78 2.32 3.32 -12.87
N ILE A 79 2.50 2.11 -13.42
CA ILE A 79 3.57 1.78 -14.36
C ILE A 79 3.46 2.67 -15.60
N TYR A 80 2.25 2.81 -16.17
CA TYR A 80 2.01 3.68 -17.31
C TYR A 80 2.44 5.12 -17.03
N VAL A 81 2.03 5.69 -15.90
CA VAL A 81 2.42 7.04 -15.49
C VAL A 81 3.94 7.13 -15.30
N VAL A 82 4.57 6.15 -14.65
CA VAL A 82 6.03 6.14 -14.45
C VAL A 82 6.81 6.05 -15.76
N LEU A 83 6.33 5.26 -16.73
CA LEU A 83 6.94 5.19 -18.07
C LEU A 83 6.71 6.49 -18.86
N LEU A 84 5.58 7.15 -18.64
CA LEU A 84 5.23 8.40 -19.31
C LEU A 84 5.99 9.60 -18.72
N MET A 85 6.12 9.65 -17.39
CA MET A 85 6.74 10.75 -16.63
C MET A 85 8.14 11.20 -17.11
N PRO A 86 9.11 10.35 -17.47
CA PRO A 86 10.44 10.81 -17.89
C PRO A 86 10.39 11.74 -19.10
N ASP A 87 9.47 11.51 -20.04
CA ASP A 87 9.33 12.33 -21.22
C ASP A 87 8.78 13.73 -20.87
N PHE A 88 7.73 13.76 -20.05
CA PHE A 88 7.13 15.00 -19.54
C PHE A 88 8.07 15.80 -18.62
N ILE A 89 8.87 15.11 -17.79
CA ILE A 89 9.86 15.75 -16.92
C ILE A 89 10.91 16.47 -17.76
N ARG A 90 11.35 15.90 -18.89
CA ARG A 90 12.31 16.54 -19.79
C ARG A 90 11.75 17.83 -20.39
N VAL A 91 10.52 17.80 -20.88
CA VAL A 91 9.82 18.97 -21.44
C VAL A 91 9.60 20.04 -20.37
N GLY A 92 9.12 19.63 -19.19
CA GLY A 92 8.92 20.54 -18.06
C GLY A 92 10.22 21.18 -17.61
N TYR A 93 11.29 20.39 -17.44
CA TYR A 93 12.61 20.91 -17.08
C TYR A 93 13.11 21.92 -18.11
N TYR A 94 12.97 21.65 -19.40
CA TYR A 94 13.30 22.60 -20.45
C TYR A 94 12.46 23.89 -20.35
N TYR A 95 11.15 23.77 -20.13
CA TYR A 95 10.23 24.91 -20.02
C TYR A 95 10.48 25.77 -18.77
N PHE A 96 10.91 25.17 -17.65
CA PHE A 96 11.15 25.89 -16.38
C PHE A 96 12.57 26.43 -16.23
N PHE A 97 13.59 25.67 -16.64
CA PHE A 97 14.99 26.07 -16.44
C PHE A 97 15.58 26.85 -17.62
N SER A 98 14.98 26.80 -18.81
CA SER A 98 15.49 27.56 -19.93
C SER A 98 15.06 29.02 -19.82
N SER A 99 16.04 29.92 -19.73
CA SER A 99 15.84 31.38 -19.82
C SER A 99 15.38 31.84 -21.21
N GLN A 100 15.15 30.90 -22.14
CA GLN A 100 14.63 31.14 -23.48
C GLN A 100 13.13 31.43 -23.51
N VAL A 101 12.40 31.16 -22.41
CA VAL A 101 10.95 31.41 -22.34
C VAL A 101 10.69 32.63 -21.44
N LEU A 102 10.46 33.79 -22.05
CA LEU A 102 9.95 34.96 -21.33
C LEU A 102 8.44 34.83 -21.20
N ARG A 103 7.96 34.64 -19.98
CA ARG A 103 6.53 34.50 -19.71
C ARG A 103 5.89 35.86 -19.46
N SER A 104 4.60 35.97 -19.79
CA SER A 104 3.74 37.08 -19.40
C SER A 104 4.25 38.46 -19.83
N VAL A 105 4.74 38.59 -21.06
CA VAL A 105 5.08 39.88 -21.65
C VAL A 105 3.80 40.63 -21.95
N VAL A 106 3.56 41.70 -21.19
CA VAL A 106 2.39 42.58 -21.35
C VAL A 106 2.59 43.45 -22.58
N TYR A 107 1.68 43.35 -23.55
CA TYR A 107 1.72 44.18 -24.77
C TYR A 107 0.61 45.25 -24.81
N GLY A 108 -0.29 45.26 -23.83
CA GLY A 108 -1.36 46.26 -23.74
C GLY A 108 -1.89 46.42 -22.33
N ASN A 109 -2.85 47.32 -22.16
CA ASN A 109 -3.32 47.73 -20.83
C ASN A 109 -4.27 46.72 -20.16
N GLN A 110 -4.68 45.66 -20.87
CA GLN A 110 -5.57 44.65 -20.31
C GLN A 110 -4.78 43.46 -19.76
N PRO A 111 -5.23 42.83 -18.67
CA PRO A 111 -4.56 41.67 -18.11
C PRO A 111 -4.59 40.44 -19.02
N ARG A 112 -5.48 40.39 -20.03
CA ARG A 112 -5.46 39.35 -21.08
C ARG A 112 -4.49 39.65 -22.22
N ASN A 113 -3.88 40.83 -22.25
CA ASN A 113 -2.90 41.21 -23.26
C ASN A 113 -1.49 40.82 -22.81
N MET A 114 -1.32 39.54 -22.51
CA MET A 114 -0.06 38.92 -22.11
C MET A 114 0.29 37.82 -23.10
N LEU A 115 1.55 37.74 -23.50
CA LEU A 115 2.05 36.66 -24.35
C LEU A 115 3.30 36.03 -23.75
N ASP A 116 3.52 34.76 -24.05
CA ASP A 116 4.76 34.06 -23.74
C ASP A 116 5.68 34.10 -24.98
N LEU A 117 6.84 34.71 -24.83
CA LEU A 117 7.83 34.85 -25.90
C LEU A 117 8.89 33.74 -25.78
N TYR A 118 9.06 32.98 -26.85
CA TYR A 118 10.11 31.99 -26.96
C TYR A 118 11.26 32.52 -27.82
N ILE A 119 12.45 32.66 -27.23
CA ILE A 119 13.62 33.23 -27.89
C ILE A 119 14.65 32.13 -28.18
N PRO A 120 15.09 31.95 -29.44
CA PRO A 120 16.11 30.97 -29.76
C PRO A 120 17.48 31.31 -29.13
N THR A 121 18.25 30.27 -28.78
CA THR A 121 19.60 30.40 -28.21
C THR A 121 20.57 31.15 -29.12
N ASP A 122 20.45 31.00 -30.44
CA ASP A 122 21.32 31.64 -31.43
C ASP A 122 20.66 32.89 -32.01
N ARG A 123 21.34 34.04 -31.86
CA ARG A 123 20.91 35.35 -32.37
C ARG A 123 21.89 35.92 -33.41
N SER A 124 22.79 35.09 -33.94
CA SER A 124 23.80 35.50 -34.92
C SER A 124 23.20 35.98 -36.26
N LYS A 125 21.94 35.63 -36.54
CA LYS A 125 21.23 35.95 -37.78
C LYS A 125 19.83 36.49 -37.46
N PRO A 126 19.20 37.26 -38.39
CA PRO A 126 17.81 37.62 -38.27
C PRO A 126 16.95 36.35 -38.21
N ASN A 127 16.25 36.16 -37.10
CA ASN A 127 15.41 35.00 -36.86
C ASN A 127 13.95 35.30 -37.28
N PRO A 128 13.26 34.36 -37.95
CA PRO A 128 11.85 34.53 -38.28
C PRO A 128 11.01 34.58 -37.00
N VAL A 129 9.96 35.41 -37.02
CA VAL A 129 9.00 35.54 -35.91
C VAL A 129 7.75 34.73 -36.24
N VAL A 130 7.43 33.77 -35.38
CA VAL A 130 6.20 32.97 -35.48
C VAL A 130 5.29 33.38 -34.33
N VAL A 131 4.06 33.78 -34.66
CA VAL A 131 3.03 34.13 -33.67
C VAL A 131 1.97 33.03 -33.69
N PHE A 132 1.71 32.45 -32.52
CA PHE A 132 0.66 31.46 -32.35
C PHE A 132 -0.50 32.10 -31.58
N VAL A 133 -1.69 32.09 -32.17
CA VAL A 133 -2.91 32.61 -31.56
C VAL A 133 -3.81 31.43 -31.24
N ILE A 134 -4.09 31.24 -29.95
CA ILE A 134 -4.96 30.16 -29.46
C ILE A 134 -6.39 30.67 -29.41
N GLY A 135 -7.33 29.87 -29.89
CA GLY A 135 -8.76 30.15 -29.77
C GLY A 135 -9.35 29.66 -28.45
N GLY A 136 -10.51 30.19 -28.07
CA GLY A 136 -11.26 29.75 -26.89
C GLY A 136 -12.73 30.14 -26.98
N ALA A 137 -13.28 30.08 -28.20
CA ALA A 137 -14.61 30.58 -28.55
C ALA A 137 -14.87 32.02 -28.08
N TRP A 138 -13.82 32.85 -27.98
CA TRP A 138 -13.85 34.23 -27.47
C TRP A 138 -14.22 34.36 -25.98
N ILE A 139 -14.26 33.26 -25.24
CA ILE A 139 -14.69 33.22 -23.83
C ILE A 139 -13.50 32.85 -22.92
N ILE A 140 -12.74 31.83 -23.31
CA ILE A 140 -11.69 31.21 -22.46
C ILE A 140 -10.28 31.44 -23.02
N GLY A 141 -10.16 32.07 -24.20
CA GLY A 141 -8.88 32.38 -24.85
C GLY A 141 -8.07 33.43 -24.12
#